data_AF-A0A352PWY2-F1
#
_entry.id   AF-A0A352PWY2-F1
#
_cell.length_a   1.000
_cell.length_b   1.000
_cell.length_c   1.000
_cell.angle_alpha   90.00
_cell.angle_beta   90.00
_cell.angle_gamma   90.00
#
_symmetry.space_group_name_H-M   'P 1'
#
loop_
_entity.id
_entity.type
_entity.pdbx_description
1 polymer ?
#
loop_
_entity_poly.entity_id
_entity_poly.type
_entity_poly.pdbx_seq_one_letter_code
_entity_poly.pdbx_strand_id
1 'polypeptide(L)'
;MTSLDIRVVTTYVDGATATLTRNLDLTRGLNSLENSDHKYSIYVAQGLDEDHEDDAFDMANAFMDEFDSYSRLHYYYAEPRMYTSECRYYANGADLVISLGHGEHHLFNTGVGDVDLSETGYGNFRYCGGHGDAEYLVFAACQVLSFDDSDGHDWRYFWRNYNSTKSDVRPFSGLHMVMGFHSNWYTEGRDGDHLFEEFAASLDSGDRVIDAWLEAVGDELDFDDGNNRGVVYYLNEYEDDTITSAKDDYIYGNSRYDFTVEYYE
;
A
#
# COMPACT_ATOMS: atom_id res chain seq x y z
N MET A 1 -13.04 -22.57 10.44
CA MET A 1 -12.11 -23.11 9.44
C MET A 1 -11.19 -21.95 9.12
N THR A 2 -9.88 -22.04 8.97
CA THR A 2 -8.86 -23.09 9.10
C THR A 2 -7.58 -22.27 9.00
N SER A 3 -6.56 -22.53 9.82
CA SER A 3 -5.30 -21.78 9.71
C SER A 3 -4.79 -21.83 8.27
N LEU A 4 -4.69 -20.66 7.62
CA LEU A 4 -4.05 -20.52 6.33
C LEU A 4 -2.55 -20.66 6.57
N ASP A 5 -1.94 -21.74 6.06
CA ASP A 5 -0.49 -21.91 6.04
C ASP A 5 0.08 -20.98 4.96
N ILE A 6 0.22 -19.70 5.28
CA ILE A 6 0.87 -18.73 4.39
C ILE A 6 2.36 -19.06 4.32
N ARG A 7 2.83 -19.38 3.10
CA ARG A 7 4.25 -19.53 2.80
C ARG A 7 4.82 -18.15 2.46
N VAL A 8 5.37 -17.49 3.46
CA VAL A 8 6.04 -16.19 3.29
C VAL A 8 7.39 -16.44 2.61
N VAL A 9 7.60 -15.89 1.42
CA VAL A 9 8.92 -15.82 0.79
C VAL A 9 9.52 -14.46 1.12
N THR A 10 10.33 -14.39 2.18
CA THR A 10 11.00 -13.16 2.60
C THR A 10 12.35 -13.04 1.89
N THR A 11 12.63 -11.87 1.31
CA THR A 11 13.99 -11.53 0.84
C THR A 11 14.64 -10.53 1.80
N TYR A 12 15.74 -10.95 2.42
CA TYR A 12 16.49 -10.14 3.38
C TYR A 12 17.42 -9.12 2.69
N VAL A 13 17.95 -8.20 3.51
CA VAL A 13 18.87 -7.11 3.13
C VAL A 13 20.13 -7.60 2.42
N ASP A 14 20.53 -8.84 2.66
CA ASP A 14 21.69 -9.49 2.04
C ASP A 14 21.35 -10.25 0.74
N GLY A 15 20.11 -10.14 0.26
CA GLY A 15 19.62 -10.86 -0.91
C GLY A 15 19.32 -12.34 -0.64
N ALA A 16 19.40 -12.79 0.62
CA ALA A 16 18.99 -14.14 0.97
C ALA A 16 17.47 -14.27 0.91
N THR A 17 16.98 -15.24 0.14
CA THR A 17 15.58 -15.62 0.13
C THR A 17 15.36 -16.72 1.17
N ALA A 18 14.43 -16.51 2.08
CA ALA A 18 14.00 -17.52 3.04
C ALA A 18 12.48 -17.71 2.95
N THR A 19 12.05 -18.97 2.86
CA THR A 19 10.65 -19.32 3.08
C THR A 19 10.41 -19.45 4.57
N LEU A 20 9.62 -18.54 5.13
CA LEU A 20 9.19 -18.56 6.51
C LEU A 20 7.69 -18.87 6.59
N THR A 21 7.32 -19.62 7.61
CA THR A 21 5.94 -19.71 8.06
C THR A 21 5.91 -18.91 9.36
N ARG A 22 5.37 -17.68 9.33
CA ARG A 22 5.24 -16.83 10.52
C ARG A 22 3.77 -16.64 10.88
N ASN A 23 3.48 -16.69 12.17
CA ASN A 23 2.33 -16.00 12.73
C ASN A 23 2.80 -14.58 13.05
N LEU A 24 2.57 -13.65 12.13
CA LEU A 24 2.74 -12.23 12.43
C LEU A 24 1.55 -11.81 13.32
N ASP A 25 1.78 -11.12 14.42
CA ASP A 25 0.70 -10.54 15.24
C ASP A 25 0.56 -9.06 14.88
N LEU A 26 -0.05 -8.80 13.72
CA LEU A 26 -0.35 -7.44 13.24
C LEU A 26 -1.71 -6.95 13.74
N THR A 27 -2.21 -7.44 14.89
CA THR A 27 -3.40 -6.90 15.56
C THR A 27 -3.21 -5.47 16.09
N ARG A 28 -2.16 -4.78 15.64
CA ARG A 28 -1.71 -3.45 16.11
C ARG A 28 -1.29 -2.51 14.97
N GLY A 29 -1.90 -2.65 13.78
CA GLY A 29 -2.26 -1.50 12.94
C GLY A 29 -3.58 -0.85 13.42
N LEU A 30 -3.84 -0.98 14.72
CA LEU A 30 -4.91 -0.39 15.52
C LEU A 30 -4.27 -0.06 16.87
N ASN A 31 -3.26 0.81 16.87
CA ASN A 31 -2.73 1.29 18.14
C ASN A 31 -3.78 2.22 18.77
N SER A 32 -3.85 2.30 20.10
CA SER A 32 -4.85 3.14 20.79
C SER A 32 -4.64 4.66 20.63
N LEU A 33 -3.71 5.08 19.77
CA LEU A 33 -3.40 6.46 19.36
C LEU A 33 -3.77 6.74 17.90
N GLU A 34 -4.12 5.71 17.10
CA GLU A 34 -4.81 5.94 15.84
C GLU A 34 -6.05 6.77 16.13
N ASN A 35 -6.26 7.79 15.30
CA ASN A 35 -7.44 8.61 15.45
C ASN A 35 -8.65 7.70 15.40
N SER A 36 -9.60 7.92 16.30
CA SER A 36 -10.89 7.22 16.31
C SER A 36 -11.77 7.57 15.09
N ASP A 37 -11.20 8.13 14.03
CA ASP A 37 -11.83 8.70 12.84
C ASP A 37 -11.12 8.12 11.60
N HIS A 38 -11.25 6.80 11.44
CA HIS A 38 -10.66 6.05 10.34
C HIS A 38 -11.23 6.51 9.00
N LYS A 39 -10.35 6.83 8.06
CA LYS A 39 -10.67 7.40 6.76
C LYS A 39 -9.97 6.69 5.63
N TYR A 40 -10.63 6.66 4.49
CA TYR A 40 -9.99 6.25 3.25
C TYR A 40 -10.15 7.29 2.14
N SER A 41 -9.21 7.27 1.19
CA SER A 41 -9.29 8.04 -0.05
C SER A 41 -9.06 7.13 -1.25
N ILE A 42 -9.81 7.35 -2.33
CA ILE A 42 -9.60 6.69 -3.62
C ILE A 42 -9.28 7.74 -4.68
N TYR A 43 -8.22 7.49 -5.47
CA TYR A 43 -7.78 8.35 -6.56
C TYR A 43 -7.68 7.56 -7.87
N VAL A 44 -8.41 7.99 -8.89
CA VAL A 44 -8.45 7.34 -10.22
C VAL A 44 -7.68 8.19 -11.23
N ALA A 45 -6.69 7.64 -11.92
CA ALA A 45 -5.94 8.37 -12.93
C ALA A 45 -6.84 8.85 -14.09
N GLN A 46 -6.52 10.02 -14.64
CA GLN A 46 -7.30 10.66 -15.70
C GLN A 46 -6.83 10.22 -17.08
N GLY A 47 -7.74 10.25 -18.07
CA GLY A 47 -7.33 10.15 -19.47
C GLY A 47 -6.59 8.85 -19.76
N LEU A 48 -6.95 7.80 -19.03
CA LEU A 48 -6.70 6.44 -19.44
C LEU A 48 -7.51 6.19 -20.73
N ASP A 49 -7.13 5.18 -21.53
CA ASP A 49 -8.00 4.78 -22.64
C ASP A 49 -9.40 4.40 -22.07
N GLU A 50 -10.49 4.66 -22.82
CA GLU A 50 -11.88 4.63 -22.30
C GLU A 50 -12.19 3.36 -21.47
N ASP A 51 -11.78 2.20 -21.96
CA ASP A 51 -11.97 0.90 -21.27
C ASP A 51 -11.21 0.84 -19.93
N HIS A 52 -10.02 1.43 -19.84
CA HIS A 52 -9.18 1.42 -18.64
C HIS A 52 -9.65 2.40 -17.55
N GLU A 53 -10.23 3.53 -17.96
CA GLU A 53 -10.82 4.48 -17.03
C GLU A 53 -12.08 3.90 -16.39
N ASP A 54 -12.91 3.21 -17.19
CA ASP A 54 -14.09 2.50 -16.72
C ASP A 54 -13.71 1.37 -15.74
N ASP A 55 -12.74 0.52 -16.08
CA ASP A 55 -12.24 -0.54 -15.18
C ASP A 55 -11.75 0.03 -13.84
N ALA A 56 -11.01 1.16 -13.87
CA ALA A 56 -10.54 1.82 -12.66
C ALA A 56 -11.68 2.41 -11.82
N PHE A 57 -12.78 2.83 -12.45
CA PHE A 57 -13.96 3.26 -11.73
C PHE A 57 -14.74 2.09 -11.15
N ASP A 58 -14.85 0.98 -11.85
CA ASP A 58 -15.53 -0.23 -11.38
C ASP A 58 -14.81 -0.82 -10.16
N MET A 59 -13.47 -0.90 -10.18
CA MET A 59 -12.65 -1.24 -9.00
C MET A 59 -12.90 -0.31 -7.81
N ALA A 60 -12.95 1.00 -8.05
CA ALA A 60 -13.24 1.96 -6.99
C ALA A 60 -14.63 1.77 -6.41
N ASN A 61 -15.63 1.53 -7.25
CA ASN A 61 -17.01 1.31 -6.83
C ASN A 61 -17.16 0.00 -6.05
N ALA A 62 -16.53 -1.08 -6.51
CA ALA A 62 -16.51 -2.37 -5.82
C ALA A 62 -15.99 -2.25 -4.39
N PHE A 63 -14.87 -1.55 -4.20
CA PHE A 63 -14.36 -1.27 -2.85
C PHE A 63 -15.35 -0.46 -2.00
N MET A 64 -15.92 0.61 -2.58
CA MET A 64 -16.81 1.52 -1.85
C MET A 64 -18.17 0.92 -1.51
N ASP A 65 -18.66 -0.03 -2.30
CA ASP A 65 -19.95 -0.69 -2.09
C ASP A 65 -19.90 -1.71 -0.94
N GLU A 66 -18.72 -2.29 -0.67
CA GLU A 66 -18.52 -3.27 0.41
C GLU A 66 -17.86 -2.70 1.68
N PHE A 67 -17.16 -1.56 1.61
CA PHE A 67 -16.40 -1.04 2.76
C PHE A 67 -17.09 0.10 3.51
N ASP A 68 -17.65 -0.22 4.68
CA ASP A 68 -18.37 0.73 5.56
C ASP A 68 -17.61 1.06 6.87
N SER A 69 -16.57 0.31 7.23
CA SER A 69 -15.84 0.48 8.49
C SER A 69 -15.08 1.80 8.59
N TYR A 70 -14.61 2.37 7.47
CA TYR A 70 -13.92 3.66 7.43
C TYR A 70 -14.78 4.71 6.73
N SER A 71 -14.65 5.97 7.13
CA SER A 71 -15.33 7.08 6.47
C SER A 71 -14.59 7.51 5.21
N ARG A 72 -15.27 7.52 4.06
CA ARG A 72 -14.69 8.05 2.81
C ARG A 72 -14.37 9.54 2.94
N LEU A 73 -13.10 9.90 2.82
CA LEU A 73 -12.63 11.29 2.81
C LEU A 73 -12.65 11.86 1.39
N HIS A 74 -12.09 11.14 0.43
CA HIS A 74 -12.00 11.57 -0.97
C HIS A 74 -12.29 10.42 -1.95
N TYR A 75 -12.95 10.76 -3.06
CA TYR A 75 -13.05 9.95 -4.26
C TYR A 75 -13.00 10.89 -5.46
N TYR A 76 -11.84 10.99 -6.08
CA TYR A 76 -11.55 11.98 -7.12
C TYR A 76 -10.66 11.40 -8.20
N TYR A 77 -10.63 12.11 -9.32
CA TYR A 77 -9.52 11.99 -10.24
C TYR A 77 -8.20 12.34 -9.56
N ALA A 78 -7.19 11.51 -9.78
CA ALA A 78 -5.84 11.68 -9.29
C ALA A 78 -5.20 12.95 -9.89
N GLU A 79 -4.46 13.67 -9.07
CA GLU A 79 -3.61 14.78 -9.50
C GLU A 79 -2.31 14.77 -8.68
N PRO A 80 -1.16 15.24 -9.23
CA PRO A 80 0.10 15.20 -8.51
C PRO A 80 0.07 15.94 -7.16
N ARG A 81 -0.74 17.00 -7.04
CA ARG A 81 -0.91 17.76 -5.78
C ARG A 81 -1.54 16.95 -4.64
N MET A 82 -2.08 15.77 -4.92
CA MET A 82 -2.69 14.89 -3.91
C MET A 82 -1.63 14.04 -3.19
N TYR A 83 -0.50 13.80 -3.84
CA TYR A 83 0.60 12.98 -3.33
C TYR A 83 1.71 13.89 -2.82
N THR A 84 1.51 14.43 -1.63
CA THR A 84 2.46 15.37 -1.01
C THR A 84 2.72 14.97 0.42
N SER A 85 3.79 15.50 1.01
CA SER A 85 4.09 15.30 2.43
C SER A 85 3.21 16.12 3.38
N GLU A 86 2.23 16.89 2.87
CA GLU A 86 1.32 17.66 3.71
C GLU A 86 0.25 16.76 4.33
N CYS A 87 0.51 16.35 5.56
CA CYS A 87 -0.28 15.49 6.43
C CYS A 87 -1.78 15.84 6.61
N ARG A 88 -2.23 17.06 6.29
CA ARG A 88 -3.64 17.44 6.52
C ARG A 88 -4.55 17.27 5.31
N TYR A 89 -3.99 16.98 4.16
CA TYR A 89 -4.74 17.00 2.92
C TYR A 89 -4.44 15.79 2.06
N TYR A 90 -5.43 15.44 1.25
CA TYR A 90 -5.31 14.45 0.18
C TYR A 90 -4.81 13.10 0.69
N ALA A 91 -3.84 12.47 0.01
CA ALA A 91 -3.35 11.13 0.34
C ALA A 91 -2.85 11.06 1.78
N ASN A 92 -2.10 12.06 2.24
CA ASN A 92 -1.47 12.00 3.55
C ASN A 92 -2.42 12.28 4.74
N GLY A 93 -3.71 12.53 4.47
CA GLY A 93 -4.73 12.83 5.49
C GLY A 93 -5.80 11.74 5.66
N ALA A 94 -5.60 10.55 5.09
CA ALA A 94 -6.45 9.38 5.25
C ALA A 94 -5.60 8.17 5.66
N ASP A 95 -6.15 7.24 6.43
CA ASP A 95 -5.47 6.03 6.90
C ASP A 95 -5.12 5.08 5.75
N LEU A 96 -6.10 4.89 4.85
CA LEU A 96 -5.99 4.06 3.66
C LEU A 96 -6.12 4.92 2.39
N VAL A 97 -5.16 4.79 1.48
CA VAL A 97 -5.19 5.46 0.18
C VAL A 97 -5.11 4.43 -0.93
N ILE A 98 -6.14 4.37 -1.77
CA ILE A 98 -6.19 3.54 -2.97
C ILE A 98 -5.95 4.41 -4.19
N SER A 99 -5.02 4.01 -5.05
CA SER A 99 -4.70 4.70 -6.30
C SER A 99 -4.77 3.75 -7.48
N LEU A 100 -5.60 4.09 -8.46
CA LEU A 100 -5.92 3.23 -9.61
C LEU A 100 -5.47 3.93 -10.89
N GLY A 101 -4.64 3.28 -11.71
CA GLY A 101 -4.21 3.84 -12.99
C GLY A 101 -2.95 3.20 -13.55
N HIS A 102 -2.19 3.96 -14.35
CA HIS A 102 -0.88 3.52 -14.82
C HIS A 102 0.24 3.90 -13.86
N GLY A 103 1.36 3.20 -13.95
CA GLY A 103 2.53 3.53 -13.17
C GLY A 103 3.65 2.52 -13.33
N GLU A 104 4.80 2.91 -12.77
CA GLU A 104 6.07 2.20 -12.77
C GLU A 104 6.56 2.02 -11.33
N HIS A 105 7.63 1.26 -11.14
CA HIS A 105 8.27 0.88 -9.87
C HIS A 105 8.10 1.86 -8.68
N HIS A 106 8.36 3.15 -8.90
CA HIS A 106 8.19 4.23 -7.91
C HIS A 106 7.41 5.44 -8.45
N LEU A 107 6.84 5.34 -9.66
CA LEU A 107 6.12 6.43 -10.31
C LEU A 107 4.65 6.07 -10.47
N PHE A 108 3.75 6.94 -10.03
CA PHE A 108 2.33 6.83 -10.34
C PHE A 108 1.93 7.87 -11.37
N ASN A 109 1.31 7.44 -12.47
CA ASN A 109 0.83 8.34 -13.51
C ASN A 109 -0.62 8.72 -13.23
N THR A 110 -0.87 10.00 -12.97
CA THR A 110 -2.21 10.52 -12.64
C THR A 110 -3.04 10.89 -13.87
N GLY A 111 -2.50 10.70 -15.08
CA GLY A 111 -3.08 11.19 -16.33
C GLY A 111 -2.72 12.62 -16.70
N VAL A 112 -2.53 13.47 -15.68
CA VAL A 112 -2.16 14.88 -15.84
C VAL A 112 -0.73 15.19 -15.40
N GLY A 113 0.00 14.17 -14.95
CA GLY A 113 1.41 14.22 -14.57
C GLY A 113 1.84 12.98 -13.77
N ASP A 114 3.15 12.76 -13.70
CA ASP A 114 3.75 11.68 -12.92
C ASP A 114 4.06 12.14 -11.50
N VAL A 115 3.93 11.21 -10.55
CA VAL A 115 4.25 11.38 -9.13
C VAL A 115 5.37 10.44 -8.77
N ASP A 116 6.50 10.97 -8.31
CA ASP A 116 7.56 10.16 -7.71
C ASP A 116 7.22 9.86 -6.24
N LEU A 117 6.81 8.62 -6.01
CA LEU A 117 6.46 8.13 -4.69
C LEU A 117 7.71 8.06 -3.80
N SER A 118 8.91 7.87 -4.36
CA SER A 118 10.15 7.70 -3.58
C SER A 118 10.60 8.97 -2.83
N GLU A 119 10.12 10.14 -3.27
CA GLU A 119 10.43 11.44 -2.66
C GLU A 119 9.30 11.96 -1.76
N THR A 120 8.22 11.18 -1.61
CA THR A 120 7.04 11.59 -0.84
C THR A 120 7.03 10.89 0.52
N GLY A 121 6.92 11.70 1.57
CA GLY A 121 6.80 11.21 2.94
C GLY A 121 5.34 11.07 3.28
N TYR A 122 4.92 9.84 3.53
CA TYR A 122 3.57 9.51 3.94
C TYR A 122 3.55 9.19 5.44
N GLY A 123 2.38 9.31 6.05
CA GLY A 123 2.17 9.25 7.49
C GLY A 123 2.75 10.46 8.23
N ASN A 124 2.95 10.27 9.54
CA ASN A 124 3.27 11.33 10.49
C ASN A 124 4.78 11.67 10.51
N PHE A 125 5.37 11.92 9.34
CA PHE A 125 6.77 12.36 9.19
C PHE A 125 7.05 13.67 9.97
N ARG A 126 6.02 14.43 10.36
CA ARG A 126 6.06 15.63 11.23
C ARG A 126 4.80 15.69 12.09
N TYR A 127 4.89 16.17 13.33
CA TYR A 127 3.77 16.37 14.25
C TYR A 127 2.72 17.26 13.60
N CYS A 128 1.60 16.66 13.22
CA CYS A 128 0.54 17.37 12.52
C CYS A 128 -0.69 17.67 13.38
N GLY A 129 -0.54 17.54 14.70
CA GLY A 129 -1.61 17.79 15.67
C GLY A 129 -2.66 16.69 15.69
N GLY A 130 -2.26 15.45 15.45
CA GLY A 130 -3.16 14.30 15.31
C GLY A 130 -3.93 14.31 13.99
N HIS A 131 -3.37 14.85 12.91
CA HIS A 131 -3.99 14.84 11.59
C HIS A 131 -2.93 14.53 10.55
N GLY A 132 -3.00 13.34 9.96
CA GLY A 132 -2.07 12.86 8.95
C GLY A 132 -1.47 11.55 9.36
N ASP A 133 -2.09 10.51 8.83
CA ASP A 133 -1.98 9.13 9.24
C ASP A 133 -2.14 8.24 8.02
N ALA A 134 -1.64 8.62 6.84
CA ALA A 134 -1.48 7.62 5.79
C ALA A 134 -0.58 6.50 6.31
N GLU A 135 -1.20 5.36 6.56
CA GLU A 135 -0.60 4.15 7.10
C GLU A 135 -0.50 3.09 6.01
N TYR A 136 -1.47 3.10 5.10
CA TYR A 136 -1.65 2.13 4.04
C TYR A 136 -1.80 2.84 2.70
N LEU A 137 -0.91 2.52 1.77
CA LEU A 137 -1.11 2.86 0.36
C LEU A 137 -1.38 1.59 -0.43
N VAL A 138 -2.35 1.64 -1.33
CA VAL A 138 -2.70 0.59 -2.27
C VAL A 138 -2.60 1.17 -3.68
N PHE A 139 -1.95 0.45 -4.58
CA PHE A 139 -1.83 0.82 -5.98
C PHE A 139 -2.24 -0.35 -6.87
N ALA A 140 -3.24 -0.14 -7.75
CA ALA A 140 -3.50 -1.06 -8.86
C ALA A 140 -3.01 -0.41 -10.16
N ALA A 141 -1.86 -0.87 -10.65
CA ALA A 141 -1.18 -0.26 -11.79
C ALA A 141 -0.19 -1.21 -12.46
N CYS A 142 0.21 -0.88 -13.70
CA CYS A 142 1.02 -1.75 -14.56
C CYS A 142 2.32 -2.25 -13.91
N GLN A 143 3.15 -1.41 -13.31
CA GLN A 143 4.42 -1.86 -12.71
C GLN A 143 4.69 -1.22 -11.35
N VAL A 144 3.68 -0.64 -10.71
CA VAL A 144 3.86 -0.03 -9.39
C VAL A 144 4.25 -1.12 -8.39
N LEU A 145 5.33 -0.86 -7.64
CA LEU A 145 5.96 -1.81 -6.71
C LEU A 145 6.51 -3.08 -7.37
N SER A 146 6.90 -3.00 -8.65
CA SER A 146 7.69 -4.06 -9.25
C SER A 146 9.01 -4.27 -8.48
N PHE A 147 9.34 -5.54 -8.25
CA PHE A 147 10.55 -5.99 -7.56
C PHE A 147 11.78 -6.07 -8.44
N ASP A 148 11.55 -6.07 -9.76
CA ASP A 148 12.64 -6.18 -10.70
C ASP A 148 13.54 -4.95 -10.55
N ASP A 149 14.86 -5.16 -10.61
CA ASP A 149 15.82 -4.06 -10.59
C ASP A 149 15.52 -3.15 -11.80
N SER A 150 15.11 -1.92 -11.52
CA SER A 150 14.84 -0.91 -12.55
C SER A 150 15.93 0.13 -12.56
N ASP A 151 16.36 0.55 -13.75
CA ASP A 151 17.42 1.54 -13.94
C ASP A 151 18.73 1.25 -13.18
N GLY A 152 19.01 -0.04 -12.92
CA GLY A 152 20.18 -0.49 -12.17
C GLY A 152 20.09 -0.26 -10.66
N HIS A 153 18.89 0.03 -10.15
CA HIS A 153 18.59 0.21 -8.75
C HIS A 153 17.62 -0.88 -8.25
N ASP A 154 18.00 -1.52 -7.15
CA ASP A 154 17.13 -2.40 -6.37
C ASP A 154 15.91 -1.61 -5.85
N TRP A 155 14.71 -2.18 -5.96
CA TRP A 155 13.44 -1.55 -5.55
C TRP A 155 13.49 -1.00 -4.12
N ARG A 156 14.28 -1.61 -3.23
CA ARG A 156 14.49 -1.14 -1.85
C ARG A 156 15.09 0.26 -1.77
N TYR A 157 15.85 0.70 -2.77
CA TYR A 157 16.45 2.04 -2.83
C TYR A 157 15.40 3.16 -2.87
N PHE A 158 14.18 2.87 -3.32
CA PHE A 158 13.11 3.86 -3.40
C PHE A 158 12.32 3.90 -2.10
N TRP A 159 11.92 2.73 -1.62
CA TRP A 159 10.97 2.60 -0.52
C TRP A 159 11.61 2.67 0.87
N ARG A 160 12.86 2.22 1.03
CA ARG A 160 13.49 2.08 2.35
C ARG A 160 14.41 3.26 2.72
N ASN A 161 14.44 3.58 4.01
CA ASN A 161 15.50 4.41 4.61
C ASN A 161 16.78 3.62 4.91
N TYR A 162 17.93 4.22 4.64
CA TYR A 162 19.27 3.74 4.98
C TYR A 162 19.96 4.75 5.91
N ASN A 163 21.04 4.36 6.59
CA ASN A 163 21.78 5.30 7.44
C ASN A 163 22.25 6.55 6.68
N SER A 164 22.52 6.43 5.38
CA SER A 164 22.88 7.53 4.48
C SER A 164 21.70 8.43 4.11
N THR A 165 20.47 7.92 4.16
CA THR A 165 19.23 8.61 3.75
C THR A 165 18.29 8.88 4.92
N LYS A 166 18.75 8.68 6.17
CA LYS A 166 17.97 8.84 7.42
C LYS A 166 17.34 10.22 7.66
N SER A 167 17.72 11.21 6.87
CA SER A 167 17.21 12.58 6.92
C SER A 167 16.38 12.94 5.68
N ASP A 168 16.27 12.01 4.73
CA ASP A 168 15.50 12.20 3.51
C ASP A 168 14.02 11.94 3.81
N VAL A 169 13.17 12.56 3.00
CA VAL A 169 11.73 12.31 3.03
C VAL A 169 11.47 11.11 2.13
N ARG A 170 10.96 10.00 2.69
CA ARG A 170 10.75 8.72 2.00
C ARG A 170 9.44 8.08 2.45
N PRO A 171 8.83 7.17 1.66
CA PRO A 171 7.52 6.60 1.97
C PRO A 171 7.40 5.96 3.35
N PHE A 172 8.29 5.02 3.69
CA PHE A 172 8.28 4.33 4.98
C PHE A 172 8.82 5.17 6.14
N SER A 173 8.96 6.49 5.97
CA SER A 173 9.22 7.39 7.10
C SER A 173 7.99 7.65 7.97
N GLY A 174 6.81 7.15 7.59
CA GLY A 174 5.59 7.15 8.38
C GLY A 174 4.50 6.14 7.96
N LEU A 175 4.71 5.38 6.88
CA LEU A 175 3.81 4.28 6.46
C LEU A 175 4.05 2.98 7.21
N HIS A 176 2.98 2.23 7.43
CA HIS A 176 3.01 0.84 7.88
C HIS A 176 3.19 -0.11 6.70
N MET A 177 2.49 0.15 5.60
CA MET A 177 2.45 -0.76 4.45
C MET A 177 2.25 -0.03 3.12
N VAL A 178 2.83 -0.59 2.08
CA VAL A 178 2.50 -0.24 0.69
C VAL A 178 2.17 -1.53 -0.04
N MET A 179 1.00 -1.58 -0.63
CA MET A 179 0.43 -2.72 -1.34
C MET A 179 0.30 -2.37 -2.81
N GLY A 180 0.61 -3.32 -3.67
CA GLY A 180 0.58 -3.17 -5.11
C GLY A 180 -0.07 -4.38 -5.75
N PHE A 181 -0.90 -4.11 -6.75
CA PHE A 181 -1.40 -5.13 -7.66
C PHE A 181 -0.92 -4.79 -9.05
N HIS A 182 0.06 -5.56 -9.52
CA HIS A 182 0.48 -5.55 -10.91
C HIS A 182 -0.57 -6.30 -11.69
N SER A 183 -1.25 -5.59 -12.58
CA SER A 183 -2.19 -6.21 -13.47
C SER A 183 -1.95 -5.88 -14.95
N ASN A 184 -2.29 -6.85 -15.80
CA ASN A 184 -2.49 -6.69 -17.23
C ASN A 184 -3.95 -6.34 -17.59
N TRP A 185 -4.83 -6.05 -16.62
CA TRP A 185 -6.22 -5.61 -16.82
C TRP A 185 -6.32 -4.52 -17.90
N TYR A 186 -5.41 -3.54 -17.84
CA TYR A 186 -5.22 -2.47 -18.84
C TYR A 186 -4.65 -2.91 -20.21
N THR A 187 -4.61 -4.20 -20.51
CA THR A 187 -4.16 -4.70 -21.82
C THR A 187 -5.04 -5.82 -22.33
N GLU A 188 -5.83 -6.45 -21.46
CA GLU A 188 -6.68 -7.59 -21.79
C GLU A 188 -8.17 -7.36 -21.52
N GLY A 189 -8.58 -6.20 -21.00
CA GLY A 189 -9.99 -5.85 -20.75
C GLY A 189 -10.61 -6.77 -19.71
N ARG A 190 -9.89 -6.97 -18.60
CA ARG A 190 -10.29 -7.84 -17.50
C ARG A 190 -10.51 -6.99 -16.26
N ASP A 191 -11.57 -7.31 -15.53
CA ASP A 191 -12.06 -6.52 -14.40
C ASP A 191 -11.26 -6.85 -13.13
N GLY A 192 -10.88 -5.81 -12.38
CA GLY A 192 -10.24 -5.94 -11.08
C GLY A 192 -11.21 -5.68 -9.92
N ASP A 193 -12.50 -5.53 -10.22
CA ASP A 193 -13.58 -5.33 -9.26
C ASP A 193 -13.57 -6.36 -8.13
N HIS A 194 -13.43 -7.64 -8.47
CA HIS A 194 -13.43 -8.75 -7.51
C HIS A 194 -12.29 -8.65 -6.49
N LEU A 195 -11.08 -8.26 -6.91
CA LEU A 195 -9.97 -7.98 -5.99
C LEU A 195 -10.37 -6.93 -4.94
N PHE A 196 -10.96 -5.83 -5.40
CA PHE A 196 -11.29 -4.71 -4.52
C PHE A 196 -12.54 -4.95 -3.67
N GLU A 197 -13.51 -5.72 -4.18
CA GLU A 197 -14.65 -6.26 -3.43
C GLU A 197 -14.18 -7.15 -2.28
N GLU A 198 -13.34 -8.16 -2.56
CA GLU A 198 -12.84 -9.10 -1.54
C GLU A 198 -11.95 -8.39 -0.52
N PHE A 199 -11.09 -7.47 -0.98
CA PHE A 199 -10.25 -6.67 -0.08
C PHE A 199 -11.12 -5.84 0.88
N ALA A 200 -12.14 -5.15 0.36
CA ALA A 200 -13.09 -4.39 1.17
C ALA A 200 -13.86 -5.27 2.16
N ALA A 201 -14.42 -6.39 1.70
CA ALA A 201 -15.22 -7.29 2.52
C ALA A 201 -14.40 -7.93 3.67
N SER A 202 -13.16 -8.33 3.36
CA SER A 202 -12.22 -8.85 4.35
C SER A 202 -11.85 -7.79 5.40
N LEU A 203 -11.54 -6.56 4.96
CA LEU A 203 -11.29 -5.44 5.88
C LEU A 203 -12.50 -5.13 6.77
N ASP A 204 -13.71 -5.07 6.21
CA ASP A 204 -14.94 -4.77 6.95
C ASP A 204 -15.29 -5.86 7.97
N SER A 205 -14.91 -7.11 7.66
CA SER A 205 -15.01 -8.26 8.57
C SER A 205 -14.01 -8.21 9.74
N GLY A 206 -13.08 -7.25 9.73
CA GLY A 206 -12.09 -7.03 10.77
C GLY A 206 -10.78 -7.79 10.57
N ASP A 207 -10.52 -8.27 9.35
CA ASP A 207 -9.23 -8.87 9.03
C ASP A 207 -8.12 -7.82 9.01
N ARG A 208 -6.88 -8.29 9.18
CA ARG A 208 -5.70 -7.43 9.17
C ARG A 208 -5.48 -6.94 7.74
N VAL A 209 -5.02 -5.70 7.55
CA VAL A 209 -4.82 -5.12 6.21
C VAL A 209 -3.97 -6.01 5.29
N ILE A 210 -2.88 -6.59 5.80
CA ILE A 210 -2.07 -7.52 5.00
C ILE A 210 -2.82 -8.81 4.66
N ASP A 211 -3.61 -9.36 5.57
CA ASP A 211 -4.34 -10.60 5.34
C ASP A 211 -5.45 -10.38 4.33
N ALA A 212 -6.22 -9.30 4.51
CA ALA A 212 -7.28 -8.90 3.58
C ALA A 212 -6.72 -8.68 2.17
N TRP A 213 -5.55 -8.03 2.06
CA TRP A 213 -4.92 -7.84 0.76
C TRP A 213 -4.42 -9.15 0.15
N LEU A 214 -3.73 -9.99 0.93
CA LEU A 214 -3.19 -11.26 0.42
C LEU A 214 -4.28 -12.28 0.06
N GLU A 215 -5.39 -12.31 0.79
CA GLU A 215 -6.56 -13.13 0.47
C GLU A 215 -7.17 -12.66 -0.85
N ALA A 216 -7.47 -11.36 -0.96
CA ALA A 216 -8.04 -10.79 -2.17
C ALA A 216 -7.15 -11.03 -3.40
N VAL A 217 -5.83 -10.85 -3.26
CA VAL A 217 -4.86 -11.17 -4.31
C VAL A 217 -4.91 -12.66 -4.66
N GLY A 218 -4.92 -13.54 -3.66
CA GLY A 218 -4.97 -14.99 -3.88
C GLY A 218 -6.21 -15.41 -4.66
N ASP A 219 -7.37 -14.88 -4.26
CA ASP A 219 -8.65 -15.15 -4.91
C ASP A 219 -8.70 -14.62 -6.35
N GLU A 220 -8.18 -13.41 -6.57
CA GLU A 220 -8.08 -12.82 -7.91
C GLU A 220 -7.17 -13.64 -8.85
N LEU A 221 -6.01 -14.10 -8.34
CA LEU A 221 -5.10 -14.95 -9.09
C LEU A 221 -5.69 -16.34 -9.40
N ASP A 222 -6.55 -16.87 -8.53
CA ASP A 222 -7.25 -18.13 -8.77
C ASP A 222 -8.40 -17.97 -9.80
N PHE A 223 -8.96 -16.76 -9.91
CA PHE A 223 -10.09 -16.47 -10.79
C PHE A 223 -9.67 -16.15 -12.23
N ASP A 224 -8.52 -15.49 -12.42
CA ASP A 224 -8.18 -14.86 -13.69
C ASP A 224 -6.91 -15.41 -14.37
N ASP A 225 -7.03 -15.79 -15.66
CA ASP A 225 -5.98 -16.36 -16.52
C ASP A 225 -4.90 -15.32 -16.98
N GLY A 226 -4.54 -14.35 -16.12
CA GLY A 226 -3.65 -13.21 -16.40
C GLY A 226 -2.24 -13.34 -15.80
N ASN A 227 -1.30 -12.45 -16.18
CA ASN A 227 -0.02 -12.28 -15.47
C ASN A 227 -0.17 -11.29 -14.32
N ASN A 228 -1.17 -11.51 -13.48
CA ASN A 228 -1.45 -10.69 -12.31
C ASN A 228 -0.44 -11.03 -11.21
N ARG A 229 -0.04 -10.03 -10.41
CA ARG A 229 0.87 -10.23 -9.28
C ARG A 229 0.53 -9.28 -8.15
N GLY A 230 0.35 -9.82 -6.95
CA GLY A 230 0.24 -9.02 -5.74
C GLY A 230 1.60 -8.82 -5.07
N VAL A 231 1.79 -7.65 -4.47
CA VAL A 231 2.98 -7.30 -3.71
C VAL A 231 2.63 -6.51 -2.46
N VAL A 232 3.35 -6.76 -1.38
CA VAL A 232 3.27 -6.01 -0.13
C VAL A 232 4.66 -5.66 0.37
N TYR A 233 4.93 -4.38 0.55
CA TYR A 233 6.10 -3.86 1.25
C TYR A 233 5.70 -3.45 2.67
N TYR A 234 6.46 -3.87 3.69
CA TYR A 234 6.22 -3.45 5.06
C TYR A 234 7.47 -3.51 5.95
N LEU A 235 7.44 -2.76 7.05
CA LEU A 235 8.49 -2.79 8.08
C LEU A 235 8.12 -3.83 9.15
N ASN A 236 9.05 -4.70 9.55
CA ASN A 236 8.88 -5.60 10.69
C ASN A 236 9.11 -4.86 12.00
N GLU A 237 8.39 -5.24 13.05
CA GLU A 237 8.64 -4.81 14.42
C GLU A 237 10.09 -5.15 14.85
N TYR A 238 10.81 -4.19 15.44
CA TYR A 238 12.19 -4.38 15.91
C TYR A 238 12.25 -4.56 17.45
N GLU A 239 13.24 -5.35 17.93
CA GLU A 239 13.39 -5.99 19.27
C GLU A 239 12.97 -5.24 20.55
N ASP A 240 12.80 -3.91 20.56
CA ASP A 240 12.39 -3.10 21.72
C ASP A 240 11.06 -2.33 21.49
N ASP A 241 10.30 -2.67 20.45
CA ASP A 241 8.96 -2.12 20.21
C ASP A 241 7.92 -2.83 21.07
N THR A 242 7.70 -2.29 22.27
CA THR A 242 6.46 -2.55 23.00
C THR A 242 5.46 -1.47 22.62
N ILE A 243 4.50 -1.83 21.76
CA ILE A 243 3.42 -0.98 21.21
C ILE A 243 2.49 -0.39 22.32
N THR A 244 2.81 -0.61 23.59
CA THR A 244 2.14 -0.04 24.76
C THR A 244 2.74 1.31 25.21
N SER A 245 3.85 1.75 24.61
CA SER A 245 4.42 3.06 24.90
C SER A 245 3.98 4.05 23.82
N ALA A 246 3.39 5.17 24.24
CA ALA A 246 3.06 6.30 23.37
C ALA A 246 4.35 6.87 22.76
N LYS A 247 4.79 6.30 21.64
CA LYS A 247 5.94 6.77 20.88
C LYS A 247 5.42 7.60 19.72
N ASP A 248 6.17 8.63 19.38
CA ASP A 248 5.90 9.42 18.19
C ASP A 248 6.29 8.58 16.95
N ASP A 249 5.43 8.51 15.93
CA ASP A 249 5.54 7.65 14.73
C ASP A 249 6.78 7.93 13.84
N TYR A 250 7.64 8.89 14.22
CA TYR A 250 8.92 9.17 13.56
C TYR A 250 9.92 8.00 13.58
N ILE A 251 9.62 6.92 14.32
CA ILE A 251 10.49 5.74 14.42
C ILE A 251 10.55 4.95 13.11
N TYR A 252 9.53 4.98 12.25
CA TYR A 252 9.47 4.21 11.01
C TYR A 252 10.54 4.64 9.98
N GLY A 253 11.02 5.89 10.05
CA GLY A 253 12.16 6.38 9.25
C GLY A 253 13.53 5.81 9.65
N ASN A 254 13.60 5.00 10.71
CA ASN A 254 14.87 4.46 11.19
C ASN A 254 15.37 3.31 10.30
N SER A 255 16.55 3.50 9.71
CA SER A 255 17.23 2.49 8.88
C SER A 255 17.51 1.12 9.54
N ARG A 256 17.24 0.97 10.85
CA ARG A 256 17.37 -0.29 11.57
C ARG A 256 16.13 -1.18 11.52
N TYR A 257 14.98 -0.68 11.07
CA TYR A 257 13.83 -1.54 10.82
C TYR A 257 14.15 -2.55 9.72
N ASP A 258 13.76 -3.80 9.95
CA ASP A 258 13.84 -4.85 8.95
C ASP A 258 12.71 -4.62 7.95
N PHE A 259 13.06 -4.52 6.68
CA PHE A 259 12.10 -4.30 5.60
C PHE A 259 11.78 -5.64 4.96
N THR A 260 10.54 -6.08 5.07
CA THR A 260 10.05 -7.31 4.44
C THR A 260 9.25 -6.94 3.22
N VAL A 261 9.26 -7.91 2.32
CA VAL A 261 8.42 -7.90 1.16
C VAL A 261 7.80 -9.28 0.96
N GLU A 262 6.54 -9.27 0.53
CA GLU A 262 5.78 -10.45 0.15
C GLU A 262 5.24 -10.28 -1.26
N TYR A 263 5.25 -11.36 -2.04
CA TYR A 263 4.72 -11.38 -3.41
C TYR A 263 3.93 -12.65 -3.67
N TYR A 264 2.95 -12.52 -4.55
CA TYR A 264 2.05 -13.56 -5.00
C TYR A 264 1.96 -13.51 -6.53
N GLU A 265 2.18 -14.66 -7.17
CA GLU A 265 2.15 -14.89 -8.62
C GLU A 265 1.46 -16.22 -8.93
#